data_AF-A0A947W0D6-F1
#
_entry.id   AF-A0A947W0D6-F1
#
_cell.length_a   1.000
_cell.length_b   1.000
_cell.length_c   1.000
_cell.angle_alpha   90.00
_cell.angle_beta   90.00
_cell.angle_gamma   90.00
#
_symmetry.space_group_name_H-M   'P 1'
#
loop_
_entity.id
_entity.type
_entity.pdbx_description
1 polymer ?
#
loop_
_entity_poly.entity_id
_entity_poly.type
_entity_poly.pdbx_seq_one_letter_code
_entity_poly.pdbx_strand_id
1 'polypeptide(L)'
;MGLFSFLFSGKKSIWDEIDNGINQIKHGIYMRLSTVYLEKYGKDVSGLLAASVTNELFSLPPTNDENRSYLKSNKRLVEDEVMVLRNNEDILTAATHAMRIKMTIIFRNQKSGTYDKNLSKPYLKMVERGLAQKAIKDLGSKEFLVMAEKFYKLSIQPRKSGK
;
A
#
# COMPACT_ATOMS: atom_id res chain seq x y z
N MET A 1 -13.25 9.13 -41.08
CA MET A 1 -13.09 8.56 -39.72
C MET A 1 -12.11 7.40 -39.81
N GLY A 2 -10.94 7.54 -39.17
CA GLY A 2 -9.72 6.81 -39.54
C GLY A 2 -9.66 5.35 -39.09
N LEU A 3 -9.40 4.47 -40.06
CA LEU A 3 -9.12 3.04 -39.96
C LEU A 3 -7.85 2.70 -39.14
N PHE A 4 -7.13 3.70 -38.62
CA PHE A 4 -5.90 3.57 -37.85
C PHE A 4 -6.09 3.68 -36.32
N SER A 5 -7.29 3.99 -35.82
CA SER A 5 -7.55 4.11 -34.37
C SER A 5 -7.55 2.76 -33.63
N PHE A 6 -7.71 1.64 -34.35
CA PHE A 6 -7.80 0.30 -33.76
C PHE A 6 -6.43 -0.33 -33.43
N LEU A 7 -5.36 0.12 -34.08
CA LEU A 7 -3.98 -0.38 -33.85
C LEU A 7 -3.27 0.25 -32.64
N PHE A 8 -3.91 1.23 -31.99
CA PHE A 8 -3.42 1.87 -30.76
C PHE A 8 -4.29 1.57 -29.54
N SER A 9 -4.91 0.39 -29.48
CA SER A 9 -5.38 -0.16 -28.20
C SER A 9 -4.14 -0.57 -27.37
N GLY A 10 -3.47 0.43 -26.79
CA GLY A 10 -2.22 0.28 -26.08
C GLY A 10 -2.31 -0.81 -25.02
N LYS A 11 -1.51 -1.87 -25.18
CA LYS A 11 -1.30 -2.85 -24.10
C LYS A 11 -0.89 -2.07 -22.85
N LYS A 12 -1.66 -2.22 -21.76
CA LYS A 12 -1.26 -1.69 -20.45
C LYS A 12 0.16 -2.17 -20.17
N SER A 13 1.02 -1.25 -19.75
CA SER A 13 2.38 -1.61 -19.40
C SER A 13 2.34 -2.50 -18.16
N ILE A 14 3.25 -3.47 -18.06
CA ILE A 14 3.42 -4.26 -16.82
C ILE A 14 3.63 -3.36 -15.60
N TRP A 15 4.13 -2.13 -15.80
CA TRP A 15 4.26 -1.12 -14.76
C TRP A 15 2.90 -0.62 -14.25
N ASP A 16 1.96 -0.35 -15.15
CA ASP A 16 0.60 0.07 -14.79
C ASP A 16 -0.11 -1.04 -14.00
N GLU A 17 0.13 -2.30 -14.37
CA GLU A 17 -0.39 -3.45 -13.65
C GLU A 17 0.18 -3.55 -12.23
N ILE A 18 1.50 -3.36 -12.08
CA ILE A 18 2.13 -3.40 -10.75
C ILE A 18 1.66 -2.22 -9.88
N ASP A 19 1.55 -1.01 -10.43
CA ASP A 19 1.01 0.14 -9.69
C ASP A 19 -0.44 -0.13 -9.26
N ASN A 20 -1.25 -0.76 -10.11
CA ASN A 20 -2.57 -1.22 -9.74
C ASN A 20 -2.52 -2.28 -8.63
N GLY A 21 -1.59 -3.24 -8.68
CA GLY A 21 -1.37 -4.22 -7.61
C GLY A 21 -0.97 -3.57 -6.28
N ILE A 22 -0.09 -2.56 -6.31
CA ILE A 22 0.26 -1.78 -5.12
C ILE A 22 -0.98 -1.06 -4.56
N ASN A 23 -1.84 -0.50 -5.41
CA ASN A 23 -3.08 0.13 -4.98
C ASN A 23 -4.08 -0.88 -4.39
N GLN A 24 -4.16 -2.10 -4.95
CA GLN A 24 -4.94 -3.19 -4.37
C GLN A 24 -4.48 -3.53 -2.95
N ILE A 25 -3.15 -3.60 -2.71
CA ILE A 25 -2.61 -3.80 -1.36
C ILE A 25 -3.02 -2.66 -0.43
N LYS A 26 -2.82 -1.40 -0.83
CA LYS A 26 -3.19 -0.24 -0.01
C LYS A 26 -4.69 -0.23 0.33
N HIS A 27 -5.54 -0.47 -0.66
CA HIS A 27 -6.98 -0.55 -0.44
C HIS A 27 -7.36 -1.72 0.48
N GLY A 28 -6.72 -2.88 0.31
CA GLY A 28 -6.93 -4.02 1.20
C GLY A 28 -6.55 -3.71 2.65
N ILE A 29 -5.41 -3.06 2.86
CA ILE A 29 -4.97 -2.61 4.19
C ILE A 29 -5.97 -1.61 4.77
N TYR A 30 -6.32 -0.59 3.99
CA TYR A 30 -7.33 0.41 4.39
C TYR A 30 -8.64 -0.24 4.83
N MET A 31 -9.18 -1.19 4.05
CA MET A 31 -10.44 -1.85 4.37
C MET A 31 -10.34 -2.67 5.67
N ARG A 32 -9.27 -3.48 5.83
CA ARG A 32 -9.04 -4.25 7.06
C ARG A 32 -8.95 -3.34 8.29
N LEU A 33 -8.18 -2.25 8.18
CA LEU A 33 -8.01 -1.30 9.28
C LEU A 33 -9.30 -0.53 9.57
N SER A 34 -10.03 -0.11 8.54
CA SER A 34 -11.30 0.60 8.69
C SER A 34 -12.32 -0.24 9.46
N THR A 35 -12.42 -1.54 9.18
CA THR A 35 -13.29 -2.45 9.96
C THR A 35 -12.87 -2.52 11.43
N VAL A 36 -11.59 -2.72 11.71
CA VAL A 36 -11.08 -2.78 13.09
C VAL A 36 -11.28 -1.46 13.83
N TYR A 37 -11.04 -0.33 13.16
CA TYR A 37 -11.16 0.99 13.75
C TYR A 37 -12.61 1.45 13.87
N LEU A 38 -13.53 0.92 13.06
CA LEU A 38 -14.96 1.15 13.24
C LEU A 38 -15.43 0.58 14.58
N GLU A 39 -14.97 -0.61 14.95
CA GLU A 39 -15.28 -1.24 16.23
C GLU A 39 -14.60 -0.51 17.40
N LYS A 40 -13.35 -0.06 17.23
CA LYS A 40 -12.54 0.52 18.31
C LYS A 40 -12.79 2.02 18.57
N TYR A 41 -13.01 2.80 17.50
CA TYR A 41 -13.06 4.26 17.56
C TYR A 41 -14.37 4.85 17.02
N GLY A 42 -15.24 4.03 16.44
CA GLY A 42 -16.50 4.47 15.87
C GLY A 42 -16.40 5.00 14.44
N LYS A 43 -17.56 5.26 13.85
CA LYS A 43 -17.74 5.55 12.42
C LYS A 43 -16.98 6.82 11.99
N ASP A 44 -17.04 7.87 12.79
CA ASP A 44 -16.53 9.20 12.43
C ASP A 44 -15.00 9.24 12.34
N VAL A 45 -14.31 8.33 13.04
CA VAL A 45 -12.84 8.31 13.13
C VAL A 45 -12.23 7.22 12.24
N SER A 46 -12.93 6.09 12.10
CA SER A 46 -12.40 4.86 11.49
C SER A 46 -11.77 5.05 10.11
N GLY A 47 -12.45 5.73 9.19
CA GLY A 47 -11.99 5.94 7.82
C GLY A 47 -10.75 6.83 7.75
N LEU A 48 -10.76 7.99 8.42
CA LEU A 48 -9.63 8.93 8.41
C LEU A 48 -8.39 8.34 9.08
N LEU A 49 -8.58 7.58 10.16
CA LEU A 49 -7.49 6.88 10.83
C LEU A 49 -6.91 5.77 9.92
N ALA A 50 -7.75 4.93 9.33
CA ALA A 50 -7.31 3.87 8.42
C ALA A 50 -6.55 4.43 7.21
N ALA A 51 -7.03 5.53 6.62
CA ALA A 51 -6.35 6.21 5.52
C ALA A 51 -5.00 6.79 5.97
N SER A 52 -4.94 7.44 7.13
CA SER A 52 -3.72 8.04 7.67
C SER A 52 -2.66 6.99 8.01
N VAL A 53 -3.06 5.88 8.64
CA VAL A 53 -2.17 4.75 8.97
C VAL A 53 -1.64 4.08 7.70
N THR A 54 -2.51 3.86 6.70
CA THR A 54 -2.10 3.29 5.41
C THR A 54 -1.11 4.22 4.70
N ASN A 55 -1.37 5.53 4.66
CA ASN A 55 -0.46 6.48 4.04
C ASN A 55 0.89 6.53 4.76
N GLU A 56 0.90 6.57 6.10
CA GLU A 56 2.12 6.60 6.89
C GLU A 56 2.97 5.33 6.69
N LEU A 57 2.33 4.14 6.61
CA LEU A 57 2.99 2.87 6.31
C LEU A 57 3.73 2.90 4.95
N PHE A 58 3.11 3.49 3.93
CA PHE A 58 3.69 3.62 2.59
C PHE A 58 4.51 4.92 2.39
N SER A 59 4.69 5.72 3.46
CA SER A 59 5.33 7.04 3.41
C SER A 59 4.72 7.97 2.36
N LEU A 60 3.40 7.95 2.23
CA LEU A 60 2.64 8.80 1.31
C LEU A 60 2.17 10.06 2.02
N PRO A 61 2.16 11.21 1.34
CA PRO A 61 1.53 12.41 1.87
C PRO A 61 0.00 12.25 1.92
N PRO A 62 -0.70 13.01 2.78
CA PRO A 62 -2.14 13.12 2.74
C PRO A 62 -2.64 13.55 1.35
N THR A 63 -3.72 12.92 0.88
CA THR A 63 -4.27 13.15 -0.47
C THR A 63 -5.25 14.33 -0.55
N ASN A 64 -5.81 14.76 0.59
CA ASN A 64 -6.77 15.86 0.69
C ASN A 64 -6.60 16.64 2.00
N ASP A 65 -7.28 17.78 2.12
CA ASP A 65 -7.16 18.69 3.26
C ASP A 65 -7.76 18.13 4.55
N GLU A 66 -8.78 17.28 4.43
CA GLU A 66 -9.38 16.59 5.55
C GLU A 66 -8.39 15.62 6.21
N ASN A 67 -7.76 14.73 5.42
CA ASN A 67 -6.70 13.83 5.90
C ASN A 67 -5.51 14.61 6.46
N ARG A 68 -5.14 15.74 5.83
CA ARG A 68 -4.04 16.59 6.31
C ARG A 68 -4.35 17.18 7.68
N SER A 69 -5.56 17.70 7.85
CA SER A 69 -6.03 18.28 9.12
C SER A 69 -6.14 17.22 10.20
N TYR A 70 -6.68 16.05 9.85
CA TYR A 70 -6.78 14.91 10.76
C TYR A 70 -5.41 14.44 11.22
N LEU A 71 -4.45 14.23 10.31
CA LEU A 71 -3.09 13.81 10.65
C LEU A 71 -2.37 14.84 11.52
N LYS A 72 -2.59 16.14 11.29
CA LYS A 72 -2.01 17.21 12.12
C LYS A 72 -2.51 17.12 13.57
N SER A 73 -3.81 16.88 13.76
CA SER A 73 -4.44 16.80 15.08
C SER A 73 -4.22 15.46 15.78
N ASN A 74 -4.02 14.38 15.03
CA ASN A 74 -3.99 12.99 15.55
C ASN A 74 -2.67 12.27 15.28
N LYS A 75 -1.57 13.01 15.05
CA LYS A 75 -0.27 12.44 14.66
C LYS A 75 0.17 11.27 15.56
N ARG A 76 0.09 11.46 16.88
CA ARG A 76 0.50 10.43 17.85
C ARG A 76 -0.34 9.17 17.74
N LEU A 77 -1.66 9.30 17.61
CA LEU A 77 -2.57 8.16 17.43
C LEU A 77 -2.23 7.38 16.17
N VAL A 78 -1.97 8.08 15.05
CA VAL A 78 -1.55 7.44 13.79
C VAL A 78 -0.22 6.70 13.97
N GLU A 79 0.77 7.31 14.62
CA GLU A 79 2.06 6.67 14.89
C GLU A 79 1.92 5.43 15.77
N ASP A 80 1.14 5.49 16.84
CA ASP A 80 0.88 4.36 17.74
C ASP A 80 0.20 3.20 16.99
N GLU A 81 -0.81 3.50 16.17
CA GLU A 81 -1.52 2.51 15.37
C GLU A 81 -0.67 1.90 14.25
N VAL A 82 0.20 2.68 13.61
CA VAL A 82 1.20 2.16 12.67
C VAL A 82 2.13 1.16 13.37
N MET A 83 2.50 1.42 14.62
CA MET A 83 3.40 0.55 15.40
C MET A 83 2.73 -0.76 15.82
N VAL A 84 1.41 -0.76 16.03
CA VAL A 84 0.63 -1.98 16.26
C VAL A 84 0.70 -2.94 15.07
N LEU A 85 0.85 -2.42 13.84
CA LEU A 85 0.97 -3.24 12.64
C LEU A 85 2.19 -4.17 12.65
N ARG A 86 3.19 -3.92 13.51
CA ARG A 86 4.34 -4.83 13.71
C ARG A 86 3.94 -6.26 14.04
N ASN A 87 2.76 -6.45 14.63
CA ASN A 87 2.23 -7.75 15.03
C ASN A 87 1.26 -8.34 13.99
N ASN A 88 1.02 -7.65 12.86
CA ASN A 88 0.11 -8.10 11.82
C ASN A 88 0.91 -8.62 10.61
N GLU A 89 1.34 -9.88 10.70
CA GLU A 89 2.21 -10.51 9.69
C GLU A 89 1.64 -10.41 8.27
N ASP A 90 0.33 -10.60 8.09
CA ASP A 90 -0.34 -10.47 6.80
C ASP A 90 -0.14 -9.09 6.16
N ILE A 91 -0.41 -8.03 6.92
CA ILE A 91 -0.28 -6.65 6.45
C ILE A 91 1.20 -6.33 6.17
N LEU A 92 2.10 -6.72 7.06
CA LEU A 92 3.53 -6.48 6.88
C LEU A 92 4.09 -7.21 5.65
N THR A 93 3.69 -8.46 5.44
CA THR A 93 4.10 -9.28 4.29
C THR A 93 3.68 -8.60 2.99
N ALA A 94 2.40 -8.22 2.89
CA ALA A 94 1.84 -7.56 1.72
C ALA A 94 2.49 -6.20 1.45
N ALA A 95 2.63 -5.35 2.48
CA ALA A 95 3.29 -4.06 2.37
C ALA A 95 4.78 -4.21 1.99
N THR A 96 5.48 -5.19 2.56
CA THR A 96 6.91 -5.43 2.27
C THR A 96 7.11 -5.78 0.80
N HIS A 97 6.30 -6.71 0.25
CA HIS A 97 6.35 -7.03 -1.17
C HIS A 97 6.02 -5.82 -2.05
N ALA A 98 4.98 -5.04 -1.71
CA ALA A 98 4.60 -3.85 -2.46
C ALA A 98 5.74 -2.81 -2.52
N MET A 99 6.45 -2.60 -1.41
CA MET A 99 7.57 -1.67 -1.35
C MET A 99 8.80 -2.19 -2.10
N ARG A 100 9.14 -3.48 -1.97
CA ARG A 100 10.27 -4.10 -2.67
C ARG A 100 10.07 -4.11 -4.19
N ILE A 101 8.87 -4.44 -4.67
CA ILE A 101 8.61 -4.43 -6.11
C ILE A 101 8.62 -3.00 -6.65
N LYS A 102 8.05 -2.04 -5.93
CA LYS A 102 8.11 -0.61 -6.30
C LYS A 102 9.56 -0.14 -6.44
N MET A 103 10.43 -0.48 -5.49
CA MET A 103 11.86 -0.16 -5.57
C MET A 103 12.51 -0.79 -6.80
N THR A 104 12.25 -2.07 -7.06
CA THR A 104 12.78 -2.78 -8.24
C THR A 104 12.39 -2.09 -9.54
N ILE A 105 11.12 -1.68 -9.66
CA ILE A 105 10.62 -0.96 -10.84
C ILE A 105 11.35 0.35 -11.02
N ILE A 106 11.41 1.18 -9.98
CA ILE A 106 11.96 2.51 -10.14
C ILE A 106 13.46 2.44 -10.44
N PHE A 107 14.19 1.52 -9.80
CA PHE A 107 15.59 1.26 -10.12
C PHE A 107 15.80 0.85 -11.58
N ARG A 108 14.95 -0.05 -12.12
CA ARG A 108 15.04 -0.48 -13.53
C ARG A 108 14.69 0.61 -14.54
N ASN A 109 13.83 1.55 -14.15
CA ASN A 109 13.38 2.65 -15.00
C ASN A 109 14.22 3.93 -14.86
N GLN A 110 15.23 3.95 -13.98
CA GLN A 110 16.18 5.06 -13.93
C GLN A 110 17.03 5.11 -15.20
N LYS A 111 17.01 6.25 -15.89
CA LYS A 111 17.97 6.55 -16.96
C LYS A 111 19.31 6.95 -16.35
N SER A 112 20.42 6.64 -17.02
CA SER A 112 21.76 7.02 -16.56
C SER A 112 21.85 8.53 -16.32
N GLY A 113 22.31 8.94 -15.13
CA GLY A 113 22.51 10.35 -14.76
C GLY A 113 21.46 10.92 -13.79
N THR A 114 20.32 10.26 -13.59
CA THR A 114 19.31 10.67 -12.60
C THR A 114 19.22 9.63 -11.47
N TYR A 115 20.25 9.57 -10.62
CA TYR A 115 20.19 8.76 -9.40
C TYR A 115 19.35 9.51 -8.35
N ASP A 116 18.07 9.17 -8.25
CA ASP A 116 17.22 9.63 -7.16
C ASP A 116 17.60 8.91 -5.86
N LYS A 117 18.37 9.61 -5.03
CA LYS A 117 18.81 9.20 -3.68
C LYS A 117 17.65 8.90 -2.73
N ASN A 118 16.42 9.28 -3.08
CA ASN A 118 15.25 9.12 -2.21
C ASN A 118 14.45 7.84 -2.47
N LEU A 119 14.77 7.06 -3.51
CA LEU A 119 13.94 5.93 -3.92
C LEU A 119 13.77 4.83 -2.90
N SER A 120 14.81 4.58 -2.13
CA SER A 120 14.79 3.59 -1.06
C SER A 120 14.20 4.13 0.24
N LYS A 121 14.06 5.45 0.41
CA LYS A 121 13.67 6.07 1.69
C LYS A 121 12.38 5.50 2.27
N PRO A 122 11.28 5.34 1.48
CA PRO A 122 10.06 4.77 2.02
C PRO A 122 10.22 3.34 2.58
N TYR A 123 10.98 2.49 1.90
CA TYR A 123 11.27 1.13 2.37
C TYR A 123 12.25 1.12 3.54
N LEU A 124 13.29 1.96 3.50
CA LEU A 124 14.24 2.09 4.61
C LEU A 124 13.55 2.55 5.89
N LYS A 125 12.65 3.53 5.82
CA LYS A 125 11.82 3.97 6.94
C LYS A 125 10.96 2.83 7.50
N MET A 126 10.41 1.99 6.64
CA MET A 126 9.67 0.79 7.03
C MET A 126 10.58 -0.23 7.75
N VAL A 127 11.80 -0.46 7.26
CA VAL A 127 12.81 -1.34 7.90
C VAL A 127 13.25 -0.80 9.26
N GLU A 128 13.62 0.48 9.35
CA GLU A 128 14.05 1.15 10.58
C GLU A 128 12.98 1.07 11.67
N ARG A 129 11.71 1.17 11.27
CA ARG A 129 10.56 1.05 12.17
C ARG A 129 10.15 -0.40 12.43
N GLY A 130 10.88 -1.41 11.97
CA GLY A 130 10.51 -2.81 12.18
C GLY A 130 9.18 -3.20 11.53
N LEU A 131 8.75 -2.45 10.50
CA LEU A 131 7.53 -2.67 9.74
C LEU A 131 7.81 -3.45 8.45
N ALA A 132 9.07 -3.84 8.18
CA ALA A 132 9.41 -4.67 7.03
C ALA A 132 9.76 -6.09 7.47
N GLN A 133 9.22 -7.09 6.75
CA GLN A 133 9.56 -8.48 7.00
C GLN A 133 10.98 -8.78 6.46
N LYS A 134 11.88 -9.24 7.35
CA LYS A 134 13.30 -9.44 7.02
C LYS A 134 13.53 -10.68 6.14
N ALA A 135 12.92 -11.80 6.50
CA ALA A 135 13.12 -13.11 5.86
C ALA A 135 11.97 -13.47 4.89
N ILE A 136 11.68 -12.59 3.94
CA ILE A 136 10.63 -12.78 2.93
C ILE A 136 11.26 -13.03 1.56
N LYS A 137 10.78 -14.06 0.84
CA LYS A 137 11.19 -14.39 -0.52
C LYS A 137 10.80 -13.25 -1.46
N ASP A 138 11.67 -12.83 -2.37
CA ASP A 138 11.29 -11.86 -3.40
C ASP A 138 10.32 -12.47 -4.42
N LEU A 139 9.31 -11.69 -4.83
CA LEU A 139 8.33 -12.09 -5.83
C LEU A 139 8.65 -11.46 -7.18
N GLY A 140 8.54 -12.24 -8.24
CA GLY A 140 8.47 -11.70 -9.60
C GLY A 140 7.16 -10.94 -9.82
N SER A 141 7.09 -10.10 -10.87
CA SER A 141 5.92 -9.24 -11.13
C SER A 141 4.61 -10.03 -11.21
N LYS A 142 4.59 -11.18 -11.88
CA LYS A 142 3.38 -12.02 -11.98
C LYS A 142 2.93 -12.58 -10.63
N GLU A 143 3.88 -13.08 -9.83
CA GLU A 143 3.59 -13.62 -8.50
C GLU A 143 3.08 -12.51 -7.56
N PHE A 144 3.66 -11.30 -7.66
CA PHE A 144 3.20 -10.13 -6.93
C PHE A 144 1.75 -9.77 -7.26
N LEU A 145 1.39 -9.74 -8.55
CA LEU A 145 0.02 -9.39 -8.97
C LEU A 145 -1.01 -10.40 -8.44
N VAL A 146 -0.70 -11.69 -8.51
CA VAL A 146 -1.56 -12.75 -7.94
C VAL A 146 -1.71 -12.59 -6.43
N MET A 147 -0.61 -12.30 -5.72
CA MET A 147 -0.62 -12.05 -4.29
C MET A 147 -1.46 -10.81 -3.94
N ALA A 148 -1.29 -9.71 -4.68
CA ALA A 148 -2.02 -8.47 -4.46
C ALA A 148 -3.53 -8.62 -4.65
N GLU A 149 -3.93 -9.31 -5.72
CA GLU A 149 -5.33 -9.60 -5.99
C GLU A 149 -5.94 -10.48 -4.89
N LYS A 150 -5.23 -11.55 -4.49
CA LYS A 150 -5.66 -12.44 -3.40
C LYS A 150 -5.83 -11.67 -2.09
N PHE A 151 -4.84 -10.86 -1.72
CA PHE A 151 -4.88 -10.05 -0.51
C PHE A 151 -6.07 -9.08 -0.51
N TYR A 152 -6.30 -8.38 -1.63
CA TYR A 152 -7.43 -7.47 -1.77
C TYR A 152 -8.78 -8.19 -1.66
N LYS A 153 -8.96 -9.30 -2.41
CA LYS A 153 -10.18 -10.12 -2.35
C LYS A 153 -10.51 -10.59 -0.94
N LEU A 154 -9.51 -11.05 -0.20
CA LEU A 154 -9.68 -11.47 1.21
C LEU A 154 -9.98 -10.30 2.15
N SER A 155 -9.64 -9.07 1.77
CA SER A 155 -9.85 -7.86 2.59
C SER A 155 -11.24 -7.25 2.42
N ILE A 156 -11.91 -7.51 1.29
CA ILE A 156 -13.25 -6.99 0.98
C ILE A 156 -14.38 -7.99 1.26
N GLN A 157 -14.05 -9.27 1.47
CA GLN A 157 -15.05 -10.26 1.81
C GLN A 157 -15.51 -10.05 3.26
N PRO A 158 -16.83 -9.96 3.52
CA PRO A 158 -17.32 -9.96 4.89
C PRO A 158 -16.86 -11.27 5.53
N ARG A 159 -16.11 -11.17 6.65
CA ARG A 159 -15.85 -12.36 7.47
C ARG A 159 -17.21 -12.97 7.75
N LYS A 160 -17.48 -14.17 7.20
CA LYS A 160 -18.64 -14.94 7.62
C LYS A 160 -18.48 -15.08 9.13
N SER A 161 -19.34 -14.40 9.88
CA SER A 161 -19.44 -14.55 11.33
C SER A 161 -19.65 -16.03 11.59
N GLY A 162 -18.58 -16.72 11.98
CA GLY A 162 -18.68 -18.06 12.52
C GLY A 162 -19.55 -17.94 13.77
N LYS A 163 -20.75 -18.52 13.69
CA LYS A 163 -21.58 -18.81 14.84
C LYS A 163 -20.92 -19.88 15.69
#